data_AF-A0A1Q7K2C4-F1
#
_entry.id   AF-A0A1Q7K2C4-F1
#
_cell.length_a   1.000
_cell.length_b   1.000
_cell.length_c   1.000
_cell.angle_alpha   90.00
_cell.angle_beta   90.00
_cell.angle_gamma   90.00
#
_symmetry.space_group_name_H-M   'P 1'
#
loop_
_entity.id
_entity.type
_entity.pdbx_description
1 polymer ?
#
loop_
_entity_poly.entity_id
_entity_poly.type
_entity_poly.pdbx_seq_one_letter_code
_entity_poly.pdbx_strand_id
1 'polypeptide(L)'
;MISDLDRDRFTVFDNGRRVPVELFTNEDTPVTVGLIVDTSSSMRAKLGEVIAATLRFASSSHPQDELFVIRFNDDAQHAVRDRRFLLASDRGALESAMTSLVPEGRTALYDALIAGLDYLDGGTRARKILIAISDGGDNASRANLDRVLARARASNATIYTIGIFSNDDPDKNPGVLKSLAQTTGGERFLPRSAGPLISACERIAREIRSGYTIGYTPPDRDGAYHRVRVLVEAPDRKLNIRTRPGYFAAASSPSGGPREP
;
A
#
# COMPACT_ATOMS: atom_id res chain seq x y z
N MET A 1 3.44 12.45 14.19
CA MET A 1 4.36 11.32 13.94
C MET A 1 5.71 11.64 14.52
N ILE A 2 6.55 10.63 14.70
CA ILE A 2 7.80 10.71 15.45
C ILE A 2 8.92 10.35 14.48
N SER A 3 9.94 11.19 14.43
CA SER A 3 11.09 11.05 13.54
C SER A 3 12.42 11.35 14.24
N ASP A 4 12.42 11.51 15.57
CA ASP A 4 13.55 11.93 16.40
C ASP A 4 14.15 10.79 17.25
N LEU A 5 13.70 9.55 17.06
CA LEU A 5 14.26 8.36 17.73
C LEU A 5 15.49 7.83 16.99
N ASP A 6 16.52 7.52 17.77
CA ASP A 6 17.77 6.90 17.32
C ASP A 6 17.63 5.38 17.13
N ARG A 7 18.55 4.80 16.34
CA ARG A 7 18.56 3.37 15.99
C ARG A 7 18.57 2.43 17.20
N ASP A 8 19.25 2.81 18.27
CA ASP A 8 19.40 2.01 19.50
C ASP A 8 18.08 1.83 20.26
N ARG A 9 17.08 2.67 20.00
CA ARG A 9 15.72 2.55 20.54
C ARG A 9 14.92 1.41 19.91
N PHE A 10 15.42 0.79 18.83
CA PHE A 10 14.71 -0.22 18.08
C PHE A 10 15.34 -1.60 18.29
N THR A 11 14.52 -2.56 18.71
CA THR A 11 14.90 -3.98 18.75
C THR A 11 14.00 -4.77 17.82
N VAL A 12 14.61 -5.45 16.84
CA VAL A 12 13.91 -6.26 15.85
C VAL A 12 14.04 -7.74 16.20
N PHE A 13 12.91 -8.45 16.08
CA PHE A 13 12.83 -9.89 16.20
C PHE A 13 12.27 -10.49 14.92
N ASP A 14 12.91 -11.55 14.45
CA ASP A 14 12.48 -12.40 13.36
C ASP A 14 12.24 -13.81 13.92
N ASN A 15 10.99 -14.30 13.85
CA ASN A 15 10.57 -15.56 14.47
C ASN A 15 10.97 -15.67 15.95
N GLY A 16 10.95 -14.54 16.67
CA GLY A 16 11.34 -14.45 18.08
C GLY A 16 12.85 -14.36 18.33
N ARG A 17 13.70 -14.54 17.32
CA ARG A 17 15.16 -14.36 17.40
C ARG A 17 15.49 -12.88 17.20
N ARG A 18 16.30 -12.30 18.09
CA ARG A 18 16.79 -10.93 17.91
C ARG A 18 17.73 -10.89 16.70
N VAL A 19 17.52 -9.95 15.79
CA VAL A 19 18.34 -9.74 14.60
C VAL A 19 19.01 -8.37 14.64
N PRO A 20 20.24 -8.23 14.11
CA PRO A 20 20.89 -6.94 14.00
C PRO A 20 20.16 -6.07 12.96
N VAL A 21 19.90 -4.82 13.31
CA VAL A 21 19.45 -3.81 12.33
C VAL A 21 20.64 -3.49 11.43
N GLU A 22 20.52 -3.67 10.12
CA GLU A 22 21.61 -3.40 9.14
C GLU A 22 21.36 -2.10 8.37
N LEU A 23 20.10 -1.76 8.15
CA LEU A 23 19.64 -0.50 7.56
C LEU A 23 18.74 0.22 8.55
N PHE A 24 19.01 1.50 8.79
CA PHE A 24 18.14 2.38 9.58
C PHE A 24 18.12 3.75 8.94
N THR A 25 16.96 4.16 8.43
CA THR A 25 16.75 5.51 7.91
C THR A 25 15.34 5.99 8.25
N ASN A 26 15.23 7.27 8.54
CA ASN A 26 13.97 8.01 8.72
C ASN A 26 13.87 9.17 7.71
N GLU A 27 14.68 9.12 6.66
CA GLU A 27 14.74 10.15 5.64
C GLU A 27 13.50 10.10 4.73
N ASP A 28 13.14 11.27 4.21
CA ASP A 28 12.12 11.44 3.19
C ASP A 28 12.62 10.94 1.83
N THR A 29 12.73 9.61 1.70
CA THR A 29 13.17 8.95 0.48
C THR A 29 12.00 8.69 -0.47
N PRO A 30 12.17 8.90 -1.79
CA PRO A 30 11.12 8.64 -2.77
C PRO A 30 10.59 7.20 -2.71
N VAL A 31 9.30 7.03 -2.95
CA VAL A 31 8.58 5.76 -2.90
C VAL A 31 7.85 5.45 -4.22
N THR A 32 7.49 4.18 -4.43
CA THR A 32 6.55 3.81 -5.51
C THR A 32 5.17 3.64 -4.88
N VAL A 33 4.17 4.34 -5.41
CA VAL A 33 2.78 4.33 -4.94
C VAL A 33 1.84 3.91 -6.06
N GLY A 34 1.02 2.90 -5.79
CA GLY A 34 -0.13 2.56 -6.62
C GLY A 34 -1.42 3.07 -6.00
N LEU A 35 -2.20 3.83 -6.76
CA LEU A 35 -3.55 4.25 -6.40
C LEU A 35 -4.54 3.31 -7.08
N ILE A 36 -5.27 2.53 -6.29
CA ILE A 36 -6.28 1.57 -6.77
C ILE A 36 -7.65 2.20 -6.51
N VAL A 37 -8.26 2.72 -7.57
CA VAL A 37 -9.42 3.62 -7.50
C VAL A 37 -10.67 2.92 -8.02
N ASP A 38 -11.64 2.77 -7.14
CA ASP A 38 -12.96 2.25 -7.48
C ASP A 38 -13.71 3.25 -8.37
N THR A 39 -14.10 2.80 -9.56
CA THR A 39 -14.91 3.54 -10.52
C THR A 39 -16.19 2.79 -10.85
N SER A 40 -16.73 2.02 -9.90
CA SER A 40 -18.04 1.39 -10.02
C SER A 40 -19.18 2.43 -9.99
N SER A 41 -20.40 1.99 -10.28
CA SER A 41 -21.57 2.88 -10.31
C SER A 41 -21.86 3.57 -8.97
N SER A 42 -21.55 2.92 -7.82
CA SER A 42 -21.75 3.47 -6.46
C SER A 42 -20.83 4.68 -6.18
N MET A 43 -19.75 4.82 -6.95
CA MET A 43 -18.74 5.87 -6.80
C MET A 43 -19.09 7.18 -7.51
N ARG A 44 -20.19 7.23 -8.27
CA ARG A 44 -20.59 8.40 -9.07
C ARG A 44 -20.65 9.70 -8.26
N ALA A 45 -21.28 9.68 -7.08
CA ALA A 45 -21.39 10.87 -6.22
C ALA A 45 -20.09 11.20 -5.47
N LYS A 46 -19.11 10.28 -5.45
CA LYS A 46 -17.86 10.35 -4.67
C LYS A 46 -16.65 10.67 -5.54
N LEU A 47 -16.72 10.46 -6.86
CA LEU A 47 -15.57 10.55 -7.76
C LEU A 47 -14.87 11.92 -7.69
N GLY A 48 -15.61 13.03 -7.68
CA GLY A 48 -15.01 14.36 -7.61
C GLY A 48 -14.11 14.55 -6.38
N GLU A 49 -14.51 13.98 -5.25
CA GLU A 49 -13.73 13.98 -4.01
C GLU A 49 -12.49 13.08 -4.11
N VAL A 50 -12.63 11.89 -4.71
CA VAL A 50 -11.52 10.97 -4.95
C VAL A 50 -10.46 11.62 -5.84
N ILE A 51 -10.88 12.34 -6.89
CA ILE A 51 -9.97 13.11 -7.75
C ILE A 51 -9.25 14.17 -6.92
N ALA A 52 -9.98 15.00 -6.17
CA ALA A 52 -9.39 16.06 -5.36
C ALA A 52 -8.40 15.51 -4.32
N ALA A 53 -8.75 14.43 -3.63
CA ALA A 53 -7.91 13.80 -2.63
C ALA A 53 -6.66 13.14 -3.23
N THR A 54 -6.76 12.55 -4.43
CA THR A 54 -5.62 11.99 -5.17
C THR A 54 -4.64 13.09 -5.58
N LEU A 55 -5.14 14.21 -6.08
CA LEU A 55 -4.30 15.35 -6.44
C LEU A 55 -3.65 15.99 -5.20
N ARG A 56 -4.35 16.01 -4.06
CA ARG A 56 -3.79 16.45 -2.78
C ARG A 56 -2.74 15.49 -2.24
N PHE A 57 -2.96 14.18 -2.35
CA PHE A 57 -1.94 13.17 -2.03
C PHE A 57 -0.64 13.46 -2.79
N ALA A 58 -0.69 13.58 -4.12
CA ALA A 58 0.48 13.88 -4.94
C ALA A 58 1.15 15.22 -4.57
N SER A 59 0.35 16.22 -4.17
CA SER A 59 0.85 17.52 -3.69
C SER A 59 1.65 17.43 -2.39
N SER A 60 1.26 16.51 -1.51
CA SER A 60 1.89 16.30 -0.20
C SER A 60 2.97 15.21 -0.22
N SER A 61 3.15 14.56 -1.37
CA SER A 61 4.13 13.49 -1.61
C SER A 61 5.50 14.07 -1.93
N HIS A 62 6.53 13.23 -1.91
CA HIS A 62 7.86 13.64 -2.37
C HIS A 62 7.80 13.83 -3.90
N PRO A 63 8.36 14.90 -4.50
CA PRO A 63 8.20 15.18 -5.93
C PRO A 63 8.67 14.06 -6.87
N GLN A 64 9.64 13.27 -6.42
CA GLN A 64 10.21 12.13 -7.16
C GLN A 64 9.52 10.78 -6.87
N ASP A 65 8.42 10.77 -6.11
CA ASP A 65 7.61 9.57 -5.91
C ASP A 65 7.11 9.07 -7.26
N GLU A 66 7.25 7.77 -7.49
CA GLU A 66 6.68 7.09 -8.65
C GLU A 66 5.21 6.79 -8.36
N LEU A 67 4.30 7.27 -9.19
CA LEU A 67 2.87 7.06 -9.05
C LEU A 67 2.32 6.27 -10.24
N PHE A 68 1.38 5.38 -9.98
CA PHE A 68 0.48 4.86 -11.00
C PHE A 68 -0.94 4.78 -10.47
N VAL A 69 -1.90 4.79 -11.39
CA VAL A 69 -3.32 4.67 -11.06
C VAL A 69 -3.89 3.48 -11.81
N ILE A 70 -4.51 2.56 -11.09
CA ILE A 70 -5.39 1.54 -11.65
C ILE A 70 -6.81 1.92 -11.26
N ARG A 71 -7.64 2.17 -12.27
CA ARG A 71 -9.09 2.30 -12.09
C ARG A 71 -9.71 0.93 -12.22
N PHE A 72 -10.78 0.67 -11.46
CA PHE A 72 -11.47 -0.61 -11.59
C PHE A 72 -12.98 -0.50 -11.44
N ASN A 73 -13.66 -1.34 -12.20
CA ASN A 73 -15.09 -1.58 -12.13
C ASN A 73 -15.38 -3.06 -12.50
N ASP A 74 -15.88 -3.35 -13.70
CA ASP A 74 -15.97 -4.72 -14.22
C ASP A 74 -14.60 -5.33 -14.52
N ASP A 75 -13.60 -4.49 -14.79
CA ASP A 75 -12.21 -4.86 -15.00
C ASP A 75 -11.26 -3.88 -14.29
N ALA A 76 -9.96 -4.19 -14.30
CA ALA A 76 -8.90 -3.33 -13.77
C ALA A 76 -8.03 -2.81 -14.90
N GLN A 77 -7.90 -1.49 -15.03
CA GLN A 77 -7.14 -0.85 -16.11
C GLN A 77 -6.27 0.30 -15.59
N HIS A 78 -5.11 0.50 -16.21
CA HIS A 78 -4.30 1.68 -15.97
C HIS A 78 -4.99 2.94 -16.50
N ALA A 79 -5.06 3.98 -15.67
CA ALA A 79 -5.57 5.28 -16.09
C ALA A 79 -4.54 6.05 -16.96
N VAL A 80 -3.26 5.75 -16.78
CA VAL A 80 -2.15 6.31 -17.57
C VAL A 80 -1.59 5.20 -18.47
N ARG A 81 -1.54 5.41 -19.78
CA ARG A 81 -1.19 4.37 -20.76
C ARG A 81 0.13 4.61 -21.49
N ASP A 82 0.61 5.85 -21.52
CA ASP A 82 1.80 6.30 -22.25
C ASP A 82 3.11 6.01 -21.51
N ARG A 83 3.04 5.83 -20.18
CA ARG A 83 4.20 5.54 -19.34
C ARG A 83 3.85 4.64 -18.18
N ARG A 84 4.87 3.95 -17.67
CA ARG A 84 4.69 2.99 -16.58
C ARG A 84 4.40 3.67 -15.24
N PHE A 85 5.17 4.69 -14.91
CA PHE A 85 4.99 5.48 -13.69
C PHE A 85 5.02 6.97 -14.05
N LEU A 86 4.14 7.74 -13.43
CA LEU A 86 4.25 9.20 -13.32
C LEU A 86 5.23 9.55 -12.21
N LEU A 87 5.83 10.73 -12.25
CA LEU A 87 6.35 11.34 -11.03
C LEU A 87 5.23 12.11 -10.31
N ALA A 88 5.28 12.22 -8.99
CA ALA A 88 4.33 13.04 -8.23
C ALA A 88 4.33 14.52 -8.67
N SER A 89 5.46 14.99 -9.22
CA SER A 89 5.56 16.30 -9.87
C SER A 89 4.76 16.44 -11.17
N ASP A 90 4.38 15.33 -11.83
CA ASP A 90 3.65 15.31 -13.10
C ASP A 90 2.14 15.56 -12.91
N ARG A 91 1.81 16.65 -12.22
CA ARG A 91 0.46 16.93 -11.71
C ARG A 91 -0.59 16.99 -12.82
N GLY A 92 -0.26 17.57 -13.98
CA GLY A 92 -1.18 17.65 -15.11
C GLY A 92 -1.52 16.29 -15.72
N ALA A 93 -0.55 15.37 -15.77
CA ALA A 93 -0.78 14.01 -16.26
C ALA A 93 -1.67 13.22 -15.29
N LEU A 94 -1.41 13.34 -13.98
CA LEU A 94 -2.25 12.74 -12.96
C LEU A 94 -3.68 13.30 -12.99
N GLU A 95 -3.83 14.63 -13.09
CA GLU A 95 -5.13 15.28 -13.19
C GLU A 95 -5.91 14.86 -14.43
N SER A 96 -5.26 14.78 -15.60
CA SER A 96 -5.88 14.27 -16.82
C SER A 96 -6.32 12.82 -16.67
N ALA A 97 -5.49 11.96 -16.07
CA ALA A 97 -5.85 10.56 -15.83
C ALA A 97 -7.06 10.43 -14.91
N MET A 98 -7.08 11.20 -13.81
CA MET A 98 -8.15 11.15 -12.81
C MET A 98 -9.47 11.76 -13.31
N THR A 99 -9.43 12.84 -14.10
CA THR A 99 -10.65 13.47 -14.64
C THR A 99 -11.27 12.67 -15.80
N SER A 100 -10.50 11.77 -16.43
CA SER A 100 -11.00 10.86 -17.47
C SER A 100 -11.79 9.65 -16.94
N LEU A 101 -11.82 9.45 -15.62
CA LEU A 101 -12.49 8.31 -14.99
C LEU A 101 -14.01 8.42 -15.12
N VAL A 102 -14.66 7.31 -15.48
CA VAL A 102 -16.11 7.21 -15.63
C VAL A 102 -16.65 6.21 -14.60
N PRO A 103 -17.49 6.63 -13.63
CA PRO A 103 -18.10 5.72 -12.66
C PRO A 103 -19.23 4.90 -13.29
N GLU A 104 -18.97 3.62 -13.55
CA GLU A 104 -19.92 2.71 -14.19
C GLU A 104 -19.62 1.26 -13.84
N GLY A 105 -20.58 0.37 -14.09
CA GLY A 105 -20.36 -1.06 -13.94
C GLY A 105 -20.33 -1.53 -12.49
N ARG A 106 -19.75 -2.73 -12.32
CA ARG A 106 -19.61 -3.49 -11.07
C ARG A 106 -18.27 -3.22 -10.36
N THR A 107 -17.87 -4.07 -9.42
CA THR A 107 -16.70 -3.88 -8.54
C THR A 107 -15.80 -5.13 -8.54
N ALA A 108 -14.67 -5.07 -9.25
CA ALA A 108 -13.63 -6.09 -9.32
C ALA A 108 -12.39 -5.73 -8.46
N LEU A 109 -12.64 -5.46 -7.17
CA LEU A 109 -11.62 -5.01 -6.21
C LEU A 109 -10.47 -6.00 -6.07
N TYR A 110 -10.74 -7.30 -5.99
CA TYR A 110 -9.72 -8.33 -5.78
C TYR A 110 -8.77 -8.45 -6.97
N ASP A 111 -9.32 -8.46 -8.19
CA ASP A 111 -8.51 -8.47 -9.41
C ASP A 111 -7.66 -7.19 -9.52
N ALA A 112 -8.23 -6.02 -9.17
CA ALA A 112 -7.52 -4.75 -9.17
C ALA A 112 -6.38 -4.68 -8.14
N LEU A 113 -6.57 -5.22 -6.94
CA LEU A 113 -5.53 -5.28 -5.91
C LEU A 113 -4.37 -6.19 -6.32
N ILE A 114 -4.65 -7.35 -6.92
CA ILE A 114 -3.60 -8.23 -7.45
C ILE A 114 -2.82 -7.52 -8.56
N ALA A 115 -3.53 -6.95 -9.54
CA ALA A 115 -2.90 -6.19 -10.62
C ALA A 115 -2.05 -5.03 -10.09
N GLY A 116 -2.55 -4.32 -9.08
CA GLY A 116 -1.82 -3.25 -8.40
C GLY A 116 -0.54 -3.73 -7.74
N LEU A 117 -0.61 -4.82 -6.98
CA LEU A 117 0.57 -5.41 -6.33
C LEU A 117 1.61 -5.90 -7.34
N ASP A 118 1.17 -6.56 -8.42
CA ASP A 118 2.05 -7.03 -9.50
C ASP A 118 2.72 -5.87 -10.24
N TYR A 119 1.98 -4.80 -10.49
CA TYR A 119 2.54 -3.64 -11.17
C TYR A 119 3.55 -2.88 -10.30
N LEU A 120 3.24 -2.77 -9.01
CA LEU A 120 4.05 -2.09 -7.98
C LEU A 120 5.45 -2.70 -7.86
N ASP A 121 5.60 -4.01 -8.08
CA ASP A 121 6.87 -4.73 -7.97
C ASP A 121 7.93 -4.24 -8.97
N GLY A 122 7.53 -3.68 -10.11
CA GLY A 122 8.52 -3.15 -11.06
C GLY A 122 8.77 -1.65 -10.97
N GLY A 123 8.27 -0.96 -9.94
CA GLY A 123 8.78 0.38 -9.62
C GLY A 123 10.24 0.34 -9.18
N THR A 124 10.96 1.45 -9.28
CA THR A 124 12.40 1.49 -8.96
C THR A 124 12.67 1.85 -7.50
N ARG A 125 11.68 2.37 -6.76
CA ARG A 125 11.87 2.77 -5.35
C ARG A 125 11.79 1.59 -4.40
N ALA A 126 12.60 1.61 -3.34
CA ALA A 126 12.65 0.52 -2.37
C ALA A 126 11.33 0.36 -1.59
N ARG A 127 10.70 1.47 -1.19
CA ARG A 127 9.43 1.45 -0.47
C ARG A 127 8.26 1.37 -1.44
N LYS A 128 7.38 0.39 -1.22
CA LYS A 128 6.22 0.07 -2.04
C LYS A 128 4.95 0.33 -1.26
N ILE A 129 4.10 1.21 -1.77
CA ILE A 129 2.84 1.57 -1.13
C ILE A 129 1.69 1.32 -2.11
N LEU A 130 0.60 0.74 -1.62
CA LEU A 130 -0.64 0.63 -2.36
C LEU A 130 -1.73 1.35 -1.56
N ILE A 131 -2.50 2.21 -2.21
CA ILE A 131 -3.64 2.90 -1.59
C ILE A 131 -4.89 2.49 -2.35
N ALA A 132 -5.76 1.73 -1.70
CA ALA A 132 -7.04 1.33 -2.28
C ALA A 132 -8.16 2.25 -1.79
N ILE A 133 -8.95 2.79 -2.70
CA ILE A 133 -10.08 3.68 -2.43
C ILE A 133 -11.34 3.01 -2.96
N SER A 134 -12.18 2.50 -2.06
CA SER A 134 -13.36 1.67 -2.40
C SER A 134 -14.33 1.58 -1.22
N ASP A 135 -15.54 1.10 -1.44
CA ASP A 135 -16.46 0.65 -0.38
C ASP A 135 -16.17 -0.80 0.10
N GLY A 136 -15.19 -1.47 -0.51
CA GLY A 136 -14.72 -2.79 -0.12
C GLY A 136 -15.54 -3.95 -0.68
N GLY A 137 -16.65 -3.67 -1.37
CA GLY A 137 -17.43 -4.69 -2.06
C GLY A 137 -16.66 -5.35 -3.19
N ASP A 138 -17.00 -6.60 -3.49
CA ASP A 138 -16.50 -7.29 -4.68
C ASP A 138 -17.60 -8.20 -5.23
N ASN A 139 -17.96 -8.00 -6.49
CA ASN A 139 -19.03 -8.73 -7.18
C ASN A 139 -18.70 -9.02 -8.67
N ALA A 140 -17.46 -8.76 -9.08
CA ALA A 140 -17.00 -8.99 -10.45
C ALA A 140 -15.61 -9.66 -10.55
N SER A 141 -14.86 -9.79 -9.46
CA SER A 141 -13.53 -10.39 -9.54
C SER A 141 -13.58 -11.89 -9.82
N ARG A 142 -12.54 -12.38 -10.52
CA ARG A 142 -12.26 -13.81 -10.64
C ARG A 142 -11.48 -14.35 -9.43
N ALA A 143 -10.66 -13.52 -8.83
CA ALA A 143 -9.97 -13.84 -7.57
C ALA A 143 -10.94 -13.82 -6.38
N ASN A 144 -10.51 -14.42 -5.27
CA ASN A 144 -11.18 -14.33 -3.98
C ASN A 144 -10.27 -13.64 -2.95
N LEU A 145 -10.82 -13.31 -1.78
CA LEU A 145 -10.11 -12.61 -0.73
C LEU A 145 -8.81 -13.33 -0.29
N ASP A 146 -8.85 -14.66 -0.16
CA ASP A 146 -7.68 -15.44 0.28
C ASP A 146 -6.50 -15.30 -0.68
N ARG A 147 -6.77 -15.28 -1.99
CA ARG A 147 -5.74 -15.07 -3.01
C ARG A 147 -5.12 -13.68 -2.90
N VAL A 148 -5.93 -12.64 -2.67
CA VAL A 148 -5.43 -11.27 -2.49
C VAL A 148 -4.60 -11.16 -1.22
N LEU A 149 -5.06 -11.74 -0.10
CA LEU A 149 -4.32 -11.73 1.16
C LEU A 149 -2.99 -12.50 1.04
N ALA A 150 -2.97 -13.64 0.35
CA ALA A 150 -1.74 -14.36 0.08
C ALA A 150 -0.75 -13.52 -0.75
N ARG A 151 -1.25 -12.86 -1.80
CA ARG A 151 -0.42 -11.97 -2.64
C ARG A 151 0.11 -10.75 -1.88
N ALA A 152 -0.70 -10.16 -1.01
CA ALA A 152 -0.31 -9.05 -0.13
C ALA A 152 0.76 -9.48 0.89
N ARG A 153 0.67 -10.69 1.45
CA ARG A 153 1.71 -11.25 2.35
C ARG A 153 3.03 -11.55 1.63
N ALA A 154 2.97 -11.91 0.35
CA ALA A 154 4.14 -12.17 -0.47
C ALA A 154 4.79 -10.88 -1.04
N SER A 155 4.06 -9.75 -1.09
CA SER A 155 4.61 -8.48 -1.58
C SER A 155 5.41 -7.75 -0.50
N ASN A 156 6.30 -6.85 -0.89
CA ASN A 156 6.91 -5.87 0.04
C ASN A 156 6.06 -4.61 0.22
N ALA A 157 4.80 -4.63 -0.22
CA ALA A 157 3.93 -3.46 -0.18
C ALA A 157 3.33 -3.25 1.21
N THR A 158 3.19 -1.98 1.59
CA THR A 158 2.26 -1.54 2.65
C THR A 158 0.97 -1.07 2.00
N ILE A 159 -0.16 -1.68 2.38
CA ILE A 159 -1.48 -1.35 1.82
C ILE A 159 -2.21 -0.43 2.79
N TYR A 160 -2.55 0.76 2.32
CA TYR A 160 -3.54 1.62 2.93
C TYR A 160 -4.87 1.44 2.23
N THR A 161 -5.96 1.49 2.99
CA THR A 161 -7.30 1.43 2.41
C THR A 161 -8.11 2.61 2.90
N ILE A 162 -8.83 3.28 2.01
CA ILE A 162 -9.77 4.33 2.35
C ILE A 162 -11.17 3.87 1.96
N GLY A 163 -11.98 3.61 2.99
CA GLY A 163 -13.35 3.14 2.84
C GLY A 163 -14.31 4.29 2.62
N ILE A 164 -14.95 4.37 1.45
CA ILE A 164 -15.97 5.39 1.16
C ILE A 164 -17.34 4.74 1.07
N PHE A 165 -18.09 4.75 2.17
CA PHE A 165 -19.38 4.04 2.23
C PHE A 165 -20.56 5.01 2.07
N SER A 166 -21.60 4.51 1.40
CA SER A 166 -22.95 5.09 1.51
C SER A 166 -23.76 4.21 2.46
N ASN A 167 -24.70 4.79 3.22
CA ASN A 167 -25.53 4.02 4.13
C ASN A 167 -26.36 2.95 3.39
N ASP A 168 -26.81 3.29 2.18
CA ASP A 168 -27.69 2.48 1.35
C ASP A 168 -26.95 1.50 0.43
N ASP A 169 -25.63 1.41 0.52
CA ASP A 169 -24.83 0.49 -0.28
C ASP A 169 -24.85 -0.92 0.35
N PRO A 170 -25.50 -1.91 -0.28
CA PRO A 170 -25.61 -3.26 0.26
C PRO A 170 -24.31 -4.07 0.09
N ASP A 171 -23.45 -3.69 -0.85
CA ASP A 171 -22.27 -4.48 -1.24
C ASP A 171 -21.03 -4.11 -0.42
N LYS A 172 -21.10 -3.05 0.39
CA LYS A 172 -19.97 -2.58 1.20
C LYS A 172 -19.40 -3.67 2.11
N ASN A 173 -18.08 -3.82 2.09
CA ASN A 173 -17.37 -4.75 2.96
C ASN A 173 -16.21 -4.05 3.69
N PRO A 174 -16.49 -3.27 4.75
CA PRO A 174 -15.46 -2.59 5.53
C PRO A 174 -14.45 -3.53 6.20
N GLY A 175 -14.81 -4.81 6.38
CA GLY A 175 -13.95 -5.84 6.96
C GLY A 175 -12.80 -6.24 6.04
N VAL A 176 -13.07 -6.40 4.74
CA VAL A 176 -12.07 -6.70 3.71
C VAL A 176 -10.97 -5.64 3.68
N LEU A 177 -11.35 -4.36 3.64
CA LEU A 177 -10.40 -3.25 3.65
C LEU A 177 -9.50 -3.26 4.89
N LYS A 178 -10.09 -3.60 6.06
CA LYS A 178 -9.35 -3.71 7.32
C LYS A 178 -8.33 -4.84 7.25
N SER A 179 -8.74 -6.01 6.78
CA SER A 179 -7.87 -7.20 6.67
C SER A 179 -6.69 -6.96 5.74
N LEU A 180 -6.90 -6.30 4.59
CA LEU A 180 -5.85 -5.94 3.63
C LEU A 180 -4.80 -5.00 4.25
N ALA A 181 -5.26 -3.95 4.92
CA ALA A 181 -4.37 -3.00 5.58
C ALA A 181 -3.56 -3.67 6.70
N GLN A 182 -4.21 -4.44 7.58
CA GLN A 182 -3.55 -5.08 8.71
C GLN A 182 -2.54 -6.15 8.28
N THR A 183 -2.82 -6.87 7.19
CA THR A 183 -1.95 -7.93 6.67
C THR A 183 -0.56 -7.41 6.25
N THR A 184 -0.49 -6.14 5.86
CA THR A 184 0.74 -5.52 5.35
C THR A 184 1.34 -4.48 6.30
N GLY A 185 0.72 -4.25 7.47
CA GLY A 185 1.15 -3.21 8.43
C GLY A 185 0.73 -1.80 8.02
N GLY A 186 -0.26 -1.64 7.13
CA GLY A 186 -0.89 -0.37 6.82
C GLY A 186 -2.10 -0.06 7.71
N GLU A 187 -2.84 0.99 7.34
CA GLU A 187 -4.02 1.45 8.08
C GLU A 187 -5.23 1.59 7.17
N ARG A 188 -6.41 1.35 7.76
CA ARG A 188 -7.68 1.63 7.11
C ARG A 188 -8.24 2.95 7.63
N PHE A 189 -8.55 3.85 6.71
CA PHE A 189 -9.23 5.11 6.97
C PHE A 189 -10.71 5.01 6.61
N LEU A 190 -11.58 5.47 7.51
CA LEU A 190 -13.02 5.56 7.27
C LEU A 190 -13.48 7.01 7.39
N PRO A 191 -13.35 7.81 6.32
CA PRO A 191 -13.95 9.14 6.27
C PRO A 191 -15.47 9.05 6.49
N ARG A 192 -16.00 9.84 7.44
CA ARG A 192 -17.44 9.88 7.74
C ARG A 192 -18.24 10.76 6.75
N SER A 193 -17.56 11.52 5.88
CA SER A 193 -18.12 12.40 4.83
C SER A 193 -17.00 12.91 3.90
N ALA A 194 -17.33 13.85 2.99
CA ALA A 194 -16.48 14.22 1.86
C ALA A 194 -15.23 15.10 2.15
N GLY A 195 -15.24 15.87 3.24
CA GLY A 195 -14.02 16.59 3.69
C GLY A 195 -12.93 15.63 4.21
N PRO A 196 -13.30 14.59 4.98
CA PRO A 196 -12.38 13.60 5.51
C PRO A 196 -11.50 12.78 4.54
N LEU A 197 -11.81 12.62 3.24
CA LEU A 197 -10.94 11.84 2.32
C LEU A 197 -9.64 12.57 1.99
N ILE A 198 -9.69 13.88 1.71
CA ILE A 198 -8.51 14.70 1.49
C ILE A 198 -7.58 14.59 2.70
N SER A 199 -8.13 14.73 3.92
CA SER A 199 -7.37 14.60 5.16
C SER A 199 -6.77 13.20 5.35
N ALA A 200 -7.47 12.14 4.92
CA ALA A 200 -6.93 10.78 4.94
C ALA A 200 -5.74 10.63 3.98
N CYS A 201 -5.87 11.09 2.74
CA CYS A 201 -4.79 11.11 1.75
C CYS A 201 -3.58 11.93 2.22
N GLU A 202 -3.77 13.13 2.75
CA GLU A 202 -2.70 13.96 3.32
C GLU A 202 -2.03 13.30 4.52
N ARG A 203 -2.80 12.62 5.36
CA ARG A 203 -2.25 11.85 6.48
C ARG A 203 -1.41 10.68 5.98
N ILE A 204 -1.87 9.92 4.99
CA ILE A 204 -1.10 8.84 4.37
C ILE A 204 0.20 9.38 3.75
N ALA A 205 0.12 10.48 2.98
CA ALA A 205 1.30 11.11 2.38
C ALA A 205 2.33 11.50 3.47
N ARG A 206 1.90 12.14 4.56
CA ARG A 206 2.78 12.42 5.69
C ARG A 206 3.35 11.15 6.30
N GLU A 207 2.52 10.12 6.52
CA GLU A 207 2.94 8.84 7.11
C GLU A 207 4.02 8.13 6.32
N ILE A 208 3.92 8.16 4.99
CA ILE A 208 4.95 7.66 4.10
C ILE A 208 6.26 8.44 4.30
N ARG A 209 6.19 9.77 4.45
CA ARG A 209 7.38 10.63 4.54
C ARG A 209 8.12 10.56 5.89
N SER A 210 7.44 10.23 6.98
CA SER A 210 8.06 10.24 8.33
C SER A 210 8.18 8.84 8.95
N GLY A 211 8.16 7.79 8.14
CA GLY A 211 8.32 6.42 8.60
C GLY A 211 9.79 6.02 8.74
N TYR A 212 10.09 5.17 9.72
CA TYR A 212 11.37 4.49 9.82
C TYR A 212 11.43 3.30 8.86
N THR A 213 12.52 3.21 8.10
CA THR A 213 12.88 2.03 7.31
C THR A 213 13.96 1.28 8.06
N ILE A 214 13.62 0.05 8.46
CA ILE A 214 14.50 -0.85 9.18
C ILE A 214 14.72 -2.08 8.31
N GLY A 215 15.96 -2.33 7.92
CA GLY A 215 16.36 -3.51 7.15
C GLY A 215 17.30 -4.39 7.96
N TYR A 216 17.21 -5.69 7.74
CA TYR A 216 18.06 -6.70 8.34
C TYR A 216 18.11 -7.92 7.42
N THR A 217 19.13 -8.77 7.56
CA THR A 217 19.20 -10.03 6.84
C THR A 217 18.41 -11.11 7.60
N PRO A 218 17.46 -11.83 6.94
CA PRO A 218 16.75 -12.94 7.54
C PRO A 218 17.72 -13.97 8.14
N PRO A 219 17.49 -14.45 9.37
CA PRO A 219 18.39 -15.41 9.99
C PRO A 219 18.37 -16.76 9.27
N ASP A 220 17.24 -17.09 8.63
CA ASP A 220 17.02 -18.31 7.86
C ASP A 220 16.41 -17.95 6.49
N ARG A 221 16.74 -18.72 5.46
CA ARG A 221 16.30 -18.55 4.06
C ARG A 221 15.56 -19.80 3.59
N ASP A 222 14.48 -20.14 4.28
CA ASP A 222 13.79 -21.43 4.19
C ASP A 222 12.54 -21.41 3.31
N GLY A 223 12.18 -20.26 2.74
CA GLY A 223 10.93 -20.13 1.96
C GLY A 223 9.67 -20.01 2.82
N ALA A 224 9.78 -20.00 4.15
CA ALA A 224 8.65 -19.97 5.06
C ALA A 224 8.25 -18.54 5.45
N TYR A 225 7.08 -18.43 6.08
CA TYR A 225 6.63 -17.15 6.62
C TYR A 225 7.32 -16.86 7.95
N HIS A 226 8.01 -15.72 8.01
CA HIS A 226 8.71 -15.21 9.18
C HIS A 226 7.88 -14.11 9.83
N ARG A 227 7.58 -14.27 11.13
CA ARG A 227 6.91 -13.25 11.92
C ARG A 227 7.90 -12.18 12.36
N VAL A 228 7.56 -10.92 12.11
CA VAL A 228 8.36 -9.77 12.51
C VAL A 228 7.73 -9.08 13.71
N ARG A 229 8.58 -8.72 14.68
CA ARG A 229 8.18 -7.88 15.81
C ARG A 229 9.25 -6.83 16.05
N VAL A 230 8.83 -5.57 16.11
CA VAL A 230 9.70 -4.44 16.47
C VAL A 230 9.26 -3.90 17.81
N LEU A 231 10.20 -3.81 18.75
CA LEU A 231 10.03 -3.09 20.01
C LEU A 231 10.71 -1.73 19.89
N VAL A 232 10.04 -0.70 20.38
CA VAL A 232 10.56 0.67 20.38
C VAL A 232 10.51 1.22 21.80
N GLU A 233 11.66 1.66 22.29
CA GLU A 233 11.80 2.26 23.62
C GLU A 233 11.67 3.78 23.54
N ALA A 234 10.69 4.33 24.24
CA ALA A 234 10.53 5.78 24.38
C ALA A 234 10.01 6.09 25.80
N PRO A 235 10.91 6.31 26.78
CA PRO A 235 10.51 6.48 28.18
C PRO A 235 9.59 7.68 28.40
N ASP A 236 9.75 8.75 27.61
CA ASP A 236 9.04 10.02 27.82
C ASP A 236 7.67 10.09 27.12
N ARG A 237 7.28 9.07 26.35
CA ARG A 237 6.05 9.12 25.54
C ARG A 237 5.49 7.75 25.19
N LYS A 238 4.17 7.62 25.23
CA LYS A 238 3.48 6.41 24.74
C LYS A 238 3.50 6.40 23.21
N LEU A 239 3.95 5.28 22.64
CA LEU A 239 4.00 5.07 21.19
C LEU A 239 2.89 4.12 20.74
N ASN A 240 2.30 4.44 19.59
CA ASN A 240 1.54 3.45 18.82
C ASN A 240 2.42 2.96 17.68
N ILE A 241 2.91 1.72 17.78
CA ILE A 241 3.87 1.14 16.84
C ILE A 241 3.11 0.34 15.80
N ARG A 242 3.32 0.68 14.52
CA ARG A 242 2.80 -0.09 13.40
C ARG A 242 3.96 -0.60 12.55
N THR A 243 3.97 -1.90 12.32
CA THR A 243 4.96 -2.58 11.49
C THR A 243 4.31 -3.67 10.68
N ARG A 244 5.00 -4.13 9.63
CA ARG A 244 4.59 -5.32 8.89
C ARG A 244 4.60 -6.54 9.85
N PRO A 245 3.53 -7.36 9.89
CA PRO A 245 3.47 -8.52 10.80
C PRO A 245 4.49 -9.62 10.48
N GLY A 246 4.97 -9.69 9.24
CA GLY A 246 5.87 -10.73 8.77
C GLY A 246 5.97 -10.78 7.24
N TYR A 247 6.83 -11.64 6.71
CA TYR A 247 7.16 -11.76 5.28
C TYR A 247 7.52 -13.21 4.96
N PHE A 248 7.55 -13.58 3.68
CA PHE A 248 8.12 -14.87 3.27
C PHE A 248 9.61 -14.71 3.02
N ALA A 249 10.43 -15.50 3.72
CA ALA A 249 11.88 -15.51 3.50
C ALA A 249 12.18 -16.09 2.11
N ALA A 250 13.20 -15.59 1.44
CA ALA A 250 13.65 -16.18 0.18
C ALA A 250 14.14 -17.61 0.44
N ALA A 251 13.75 -18.57 -0.40
CA ALA A 251 14.35 -19.90 -0.35
C ALA A 251 15.80 -19.83 -0.83
N SER A 252 16.73 -20.45 -0.11
CA SER A 252 18.07 -20.68 -0.62
C SER A 252 17.97 -21.52 -1.90
N SER A 253 18.31 -20.94 -3.05
CA SER A 253 18.50 -21.73 -4.27
C SER A 253 19.52 -22.84 -3.98
N PRO A 254 19.29 -24.09 -4.39
CA PRO A 254 20.30 -25.13 -4.24
C PRO A 254 21.56 -24.69 -4.99
N SER A 255 22.66 -24.54 -4.24
CA SER A 255 23.97 -24.25 -4.81
C SER A 255 24.44 -25.44 -5.64
N GLY A 256 24.64 -25.24 -6.94
CA GLY A 256 25.50 -26.07 -7.79
C GLY A 256 24.82 -27.24 -8.49
N GLY A 257 24.46 -27.03 -9.77
CA GLY A 257 24.58 -28.11 -10.76
C GLY A 257 26.07 -28.30 -11.10
N PRO A 258 26.56 -29.53 -11.36
CA PRO A 258 27.96 -29.75 -11.71
C PRO A 258 28.33 -28.94 -12.95
N ARG A 259 29.49 -28.27 -12.94
CA ARG A 259 30.14 -27.90 -14.20
C ARG A 259 30.57 -29.21 -14.85
N GLU A 260 29.92 -29.58 -15.94
CA GLU A 260 30.39 -30.67 -16.80
C GLU A 260 31.76 -30.30 -17.38
N PRO A 261 32.62 -31.32 -17.58
CA PRO A 261 34.05 -31.16 -17.84
C PRO A 261 34.41 -30.51 -19.17
#